data_AF-A0A932H562-F1
#
_entry.id   AF-A0A932H562-F1
#
_cell.length_a   1.000
_cell.length_b   1.000
_cell.length_c   1.000
_cell.angle_alpha   90.00
_cell.angle_beta   90.00
_cell.angle_gamma   90.00
#
_symmetry.space_group_name_H-M   'P 1'
#
loop_
_entity.id
_entity.type
_entity.pdbx_description
1 polymer ?
#
loop_
_entity_poly.entity_id
_entity_poly.type
_entity_poly.pdbx_seq_one_letter_code
_entity_poly.pdbx_strand_id
1 'polypeptide(L)' 'IPAWQMAVYIGLVTIFMFMHETRGCLVTTYLFGLYWGYYLYGHDFLTAANGVPAVTTAYIAFGLLLAGFSVMALFYEK' A
#
# COMPACT_ATOMS: atom_id res chain seq x y z
N ILE A 1 1.77 14.21 4.29
CA ILE A 1 2.37 13.03 4.97
C ILE A 1 3.35 13.55 6.03
N PRO A 2 3.19 13.21 7.33
CA PRO A 2 4.12 13.58 8.39
C PRO A 2 5.56 13.12 8.11
N ALA A 3 6.53 13.98 8.41
CA ALA A 3 7.94 13.76 8.08
C ALA A 3 8.51 12.49 8.73
N TRP A 4 8.10 12.16 9.95
CA TRP A 4 8.57 10.94 10.64
C TRP A 4 8.07 9.65 9.98
N GLN A 5 6.85 9.63 9.42
CA GLN A 5 6.33 8.47 8.67
C GLN A 5 7.05 8.28 7.34
N MET A 6 7.44 9.38 6.68
CA MET A 6 8.33 9.30 5.52
C MET A 6 9.71 8.77 5.88
N ALA A 7 10.28 9.20 7.00
CA ALA A 7 11.58 8.70 7.46
C ALA A 7 11.55 7.20 7.76
N VAL A 8 10.47 6.70 8.39
CA VAL A 8 10.26 5.27 8.63
C VAL A 8 10.12 4.50 7.32
N TYR A 9 9.33 5.00 6.36
CA TYR A 9 9.18 4.38 5.04
C TYR A 9 10.51 4.27 4.30
N ILE A 10 11.25 5.38 4.20
CA ILE A 10 12.57 5.41 3.54
C ILE A 10 13.54 4.47 4.26
N GLY A 11 13.54 4.47 5.59
CA GLY A 11 14.38 3.57 6.41
C GLY A 11 14.09 2.10 6.12
N LEU A 12 12.83 1.69 6.13
CA LEU A 12 12.41 0.31 5.84
C LEU A 12 12.79 -0.12 4.42
N VAL A 13 12.49 0.71 3.41
CA VAL A 13 12.86 0.40 2.01
C VAL A 13 14.37 0.31 1.84
N THR A 14 15.13 1.20 2.49
CA THR A 14 16.60 1.18 2.44
C THR A 14 17.16 -0.10 3.08
N ILE A 15 16.64 -0.52 4.23
CA ILE A 15 17.02 -1.78 4.89
C ILE A 15 16.73 -2.97 3.98
N PHE A 16 15.52 -3.04 3.40
CA PHE A 16 15.16 -4.12 2.48
C PHE A 16 16.04 -4.14 1.22
N MET A 17 16.40 -2.98 0.67
CA MET A 17 17.36 -2.90 -0.44
C MET A 17 18.75 -3.42 -0.05
N PHE A 18 19.26 -3.07 1.13
CA PHE A 18 20.56 -3.58 1.63
C PHE A 18 20.55 -5.09 1.83
N MET A 19 19.41 -5.66 2.22
CA MET A 19 19.25 -7.12 2.34
C MET A 19 18.99 -7.80 0.98
N HIS A 20 18.98 -7.06 -0.13
CA HIS A 20 18.56 -7.54 -1.46
C HIS A 20 17.14 -8.13 -1.48
N GLU A 21 16.31 -7.76 -0.50
CA GLU A 21 14.92 -8.18 -0.34
C GLU A 21 13.99 -7.27 -1.16
N THR A 22 14.02 -7.45 -2.49
CA THR A 22 13.16 -6.71 -3.44
C THR A 22 11.67 -6.85 -3.10
N ARG A 23 11.29 -8.00 -2.52
CA ARG A 23 9.92 -8.32 -2.08
C ARG A 23 9.47 -7.43 -0.94
N GLY A 24 10.33 -7.27 0.08
CA GLY A 24 10.09 -6.36 1.20
C GLY A 24 9.93 -4.92 0.72
N CYS A 25 10.77 -4.47 -0.21
CA CYS A 25 10.64 -3.14 -0.81
C CYS A 25 9.28 -2.91 -1.49
N LEU A 26 8.81 -3.88 -2.27
CA LEU A 26 7.53 -3.81 -2.96
C LEU A 26 6.35 -3.79 -1.99
N VAL A 27 6.32 -4.70 -1.01
CA VAL A 27 5.28 -4.74 0.03
C VAL A 27 5.20 -3.40 0.76
N THR A 28 6.34 -2.88 1.20
CA THR A 28 6.39 -1.63 1.96
C THR A 28 5.88 -0.46 1.12
N THR A 29 6.24 -0.41 -0.16
CA THR A 29 5.81 0.64 -1.09
C THR A 29 4.31 0.56 -1.40
N TYR A 30 3.77 -0.64 -1.64
CA TYR A 30 2.35 -0.80 -1.89
C TYR A 30 1.50 -0.51 -0.66
N LEU A 31 1.91 -0.99 0.52
CA LEU A 31 1.21 -0.68 1.77
C LEU A 31 1.24 0.82 2.08
N PHE A 32 2.40 1.45 1.92
CA PHE A 32 2.54 2.89 2.15
C PHE A 32 1.68 3.70 1.17
N GLY A 33 1.72 3.38 -0.12
CA GLY A 33 0.93 4.04 -1.16
C GLY A 33 -0.57 3.84 -0.98
N LEU A 34 -1.01 2.64 -0.61
CA LEU A 34 -2.41 2.33 -0.34
C LEU A 34 -2.93 3.08 0.89
N TYR A 35 -2.19 3.02 2.00
CA TYR A 35 -2.56 3.71 3.24
C TYR A 35 -2.67 5.22 3.04
N TRP A 36 -1.62 5.84 2.47
CA TRP A 36 -1.62 7.30 2.25
C TRP A 36 -2.54 7.74 1.14
N GLY A 37 -2.69 6.93 0.09
CA GLY A 37 -3.64 7.16 -0.99
C GLY A 37 -5.06 7.21 -0.45
N TYR A 38 -5.44 6.25 0.39
CA TYR A 38 -6.76 6.26 1.05
C TYR A 38 -6.89 7.39 2.07
N TYR A 39 -5.87 7.66 2.88
CA TYR A 39 -5.95 8.72 3.89
C TYR A 39 -6.09 10.12 3.28
N LEU A 40 -5.35 10.41 2.20
CA LEU A 40 -5.37 11.72 1.55
C LEU A 40 -6.57 11.89 0.62
N TYR A 41 -6.91 10.87 -0.16
CA TYR A 41 -7.90 10.99 -1.23
C TYR A 41 -9.15 10.17 -0.99
N GLY A 42 -9.25 9.39 0.09
CA GLY A 42 -10.39 8.53 0.35
C GLY A 42 -11.70 9.29 0.46
N HIS A 43 -11.69 10.49 1.03
CA HIS A 43 -12.87 11.35 1.08
C HIS A 43 -13.29 11.84 -0.31
N ASP A 44 -12.34 12.30 -1.13
CA ASP A 44 -12.61 12.73 -2.51
C ASP A 44 -13.09 11.56 -3.37
N PHE A 45 -12.53 10.36 -3.15
CA PHE A 45 -12.92 9.13 -3.83
C PHE A 45 -14.34 8.70 -3.46
N LEU A 46 -14.70 8.80 -2.17
CA LEU A 46 -16.05 8.53 -1.66
C LEU A 46 -17.07 9.53 -2.19
N THR A 47 -16.66 10.80 -2.28
CA THR A 47 -17.49 11.88 -2.83
C THR A 47 -17.70 11.69 -4.33
N ALA A 48 -16.64 11.36 -5.08
CA ALA A 48 -16.71 11.03 -6.50
C ALA A 48 -17.52 9.76 -6.78
N ALA A 49 -17.50 8.80 -5.85
CA ALA A 49 -18.32 7.61 -5.91
C ALA A 49 -19.82 7.88 -5.69
N ASN A 50 -20.23 9.12 -5.40
CA ASN A 50 -21.64 9.51 -5.21
C ASN A 50 -22.39 8.62 -4.19
N GLY A 51 -21.67 8.15 -3.17
CA GLY A 51 -22.22 7.25 -2.15
C GLY A 51 -22.53 5.83 -2.65
N VAL A 52 -22.07 5.43 -3.84
CA VAL A 52 -22.23 4.06 -4.35
C VAL A 52 -21.29 3.12 -3.58
N PRO A 53 -21.81 2.28 -2.67
CA PRO A 53 -20.98 1.48 -1.75
C PRO A 53 -20.13 0.43 -2.48
N ALA A 54 -20.54 0.02 -3.69
CA ALA A 54 -19.81 -0.93 -4.52
C ALA A 54 -18.43 -0.40 -4.96
N VAL A 55 -18.30 0.90 -5.25
CA VAL A 55 -17.04 1.51 -5.70
C VAL A 55 -16.03 1.57 -4.55
N THR A 56 -16.49 1.95 -3.36
CA THR A 56 -15.68 1.93 -2.14
C THR A 56 -15.22 0.52 -1.80
N THR A 57 -16.13 -0.44 -1.90
CA THR A 57 -15.83 -1.86 -1.64
C THR A 57 -14.82 -2.39 -2.65
N ALA A 58 -14.94 -2.04 -3.93
CA ALA A 58 -13.97 -2.41 -4.95
C ALA A 58 -12.59 -1.80 -4.68
N TYR A 59 -12.50 -0.52 -4.32
CA TYR A 59 -11.22 0.13 -4.00
C TYR A 59 -10.50 -0.58 -2.83
N ILE A 60 -11.22 -0.86 -1.74
CA ILE A 60 -10.67 -1.56 -0.58
C ILE A 60 -10.30 -3.00 -0.95
N ALA A 61 -11.15 -3.70 -1.70
CA ALA A 61 -10.91 -5.08 -2.12
C ALA A 61 -9.68 -5.19 -3.05
N PHE A 62 -9.53 -4.29 -4.01
CA PHE A 62 -8.35 -4.24 -4.89
C PHE A 62 -7.09 -3.87 -4.10
N GLY A 63 -7.19 -2.94 -3.15
CA GLY A 63 -6.08 -2.63 -2.26
C GLY A 63 -5.64 -3.83 -1.41
N LEU A 64 -6.59 -4.54 -0.81
CA LEU A 64 -6.32 -5.76 -0.04
C LEU A 64 -5.79 -6.90 -0.91
N LEU A 65 -6.29 -7.06 -2.14
CA LEU A 65 -5.74 -7.99 -3.12
C LEU A 65 -4.29 -7.66 -3.48
N LEU A 66 -3.98 -6.38 -3.72
CA LEU A 66 -2.62 -5.93 -4.00
C LEU A 66 -1.69 -6.23 -2.82
N ALA A 67 -2.11 -5.91 -1.59
CA ALA A 67 -1.37 -6.24 -0.38
C ALA A 67 -1.18 -7.77 -0.24
N GLY A 68 -2.25 -8.55 -0.47
CA GLY A 68 -2.23 -10.01 -0.42
C GLY A 68 -1.31 -10.63 -1.46
N PHE A 69 -1.32 -10.15 -2.70
CA PHE A 69 -0.38 -10.59 -3.74
C PHE A 69 1.06 -10.20 -3.41
N SER A 70 1.28 -9.03 -2.81
CA SER A 70 2.60 -8.59 -2.36
C SER A 70 3.16 -9.53 -1.28
N VAL A 71 2.29 -9.99 -0.36
CA VAL A 71 2.66 -10.96 0.68
C VAL A 71 2.83 -12.36 0.08
N MET A 72 1.94 -12.83 -0.81
CA MET A 72 2.11 -14.12 -1.50
C MET A 72 3.42 -14.18 -2.28
N ALA A 73 3.77 -13.12 -3.02
CA ALA A 73 5.03 -13.02 -3.73
C ALA A 73 6.24 -13.18 -2.79
N LEU A 74 6.11 -12.80 -1.51
CA LEU A 74 7.15 -12.97 -0.50
C LEU A 74 7.41 -14.45 -0.16
N PHE A 75 6.39 -15.31 -0.25
CA PHE A 75 6.43 -16.72 0.14
C PHE A 75 6.49 -17.72 -1.03
N TYR A 76 6.19 -17.31 -2.27
CA TYR A 76 5.97 -18.25 -3.39
C TYR A 76 7.15 -18.45 -4.36
N GLU A 77 8.27 -17.73 -4.22
CA GLU A 77 9.50 -18.05 -4.97
C GLU A 77 10.32 -19.10 -4.23
N LYS A 78 10.39 -20.30 -4.81
CA LYS A 78 11.24 -21.42 -4.43
C LYS A 78 12.24 -21.69 -5.55
#